data_AF-A0ABD2M8I6-F1
#
_entry.id   AF-A0ABD2M8I6-F1
#
_cell.length_a   1.000
_cell.length_b   1.000
_cell.length_c   1.000
_cell.angle_alpha   90.00
_cell.angle_beta   90.00
_cell.angle_gamma   90.00
#
_symmetry.space_group_name_H-M   'P 1'
#
loop_
_entity.id
_entity.type
_entity.pdbx_description
1 polymer ?
#
loop_
_entity_poly.entity_id
_entity_poly.type
_entity_poly.pdbx_seq_one_letter_code
_entity_poly.pdbx_strand_id
1 'polypeptide(L)'
;MRATPGSIDAEHRKPLSGENAKAQELLDLFNERSLVWEDEEKMIFLFDYFKGAASRGEIINRVVLKTLKDRGQWRVIRHPLVLNFVNEKLLSCALFYVVHILLYFLFLALLFSYVNGPPSVAKNLLVSTILLFFVFFMLVKAALKLQFGIGAVSAWFLISYTWSLITYAITLLYIWSWHLFSFDDYNEELKRTIGWFLPIVATLASWINCLYVLRKAPCGSYILMMSKILFSFLNTTIIWIPTLATFAFAFMLIMRDSGTAPWDDQDFGNTSSVLMALFQSFTKTSAMMIGEVEANDILGRKAWVANFLLILFEIITVILLMNLMVSLAVGDVNELRVNAEERMLRIKVNFCIEALHLSEQISFLNGFVHVLHRSQTNNILVIYKAENIVYSRLMPNIRDKFFGGDDGSGTKMMASAPAVRRERVYDVVINSTSGLKLRKEQSTNRATLMSINGCTFHLVESTPGGIRPMESANVTELDTLRDTENLWRKFQRWLIGLNWKALLFA
;
A
#
# COMPACT_ATOMS: atom_id res chain seq x y z
N MET A 1 45.47 -41.26 -33.37
CA MET A 1 44.58 -41.01 -32.22
C MET A 1 43.84 -39.69 -32.47
N ARG A 2 42.60 -39.76 -32.97
CA ARG A 2 41.69 -38.62 -33.13
C ARG A 2 40.68 -38.71 -31.99
N ALA A 3 40.75 -37.77 -31.05
CA ALA A 3 39.74 -37.61 -30.02
C ALA A 3 38.70 -36.59 -30.50
N THR A 4 37.45 -37.03 -30.57
CA THR A 4 36.26 -36.21 -30.77
C THR A 4 35.97 -35.38 -29.53
N PRO A 5 35.60 -34.09 -29.63
CA PRO A 5 35.12 -33.33 -28.48
C PRO A 5 33.64 -33.65 -28.25
N GLY A 6 33.37 -34.31 -27.12
CA GLY A 6 32.04 -34.60 -26.62
C GLY A 6 31.45 -33.42 -25.83
N SER A 7 30.17 -33.17 -26.08
CA SER A 7 29.12 -32.58 -25.23
C SER A 7 29.54 -31.71 -24.04
N ILE A 8 29.36 -30.39 -24.17
CA ILE A 8 29.23 -29.44 -23.04
C ILE A 8 28.00 -28.51 -23.24
N ASP A 9 26.94 -28.98 -23.91
CA ASP A 9 25.75 -28.12 -24.21
C ASP A 9 24.45 -28.55 -23.53
N ALA A 10 24.49 -29.45 -22.54
CA ALA A 10 23.27 -30.05 -21.98
C ALA A 10 22.96 -29.72 -20.51
N GLU A 11 23.63 -28.75 -19.88
CA GLU A 11 23.50 -28.59 -18.41
C GLU A 11 23.05 -27.22 -17.89
N HIS A 12 22.46 -26.31 -18.70
CA HIS A 12 21.89 -25.05 -18.18
C HIS A 12 20.52 -24.64 -18.75
N ARG A 13 19.64 -25.62 -19.04
CA ARG A 13 18.18 -25.40 -19.04
C ARG A 13 17.54 -26.34 -18.04
N LYS A 14 17.63 -26.00 -16.75
CA LYS A 14 16.70 -26.58 -15.77
C LYS A 14 15.28 -26.22 -16.22
N PRO A 15 14.39 -27.20 -16.46
CA PRO A 15 13.00 -26.89 -16.75
C PRO A 15 12.43 -26.08 -15.58
N LEU A 16 11.77 -24.96 -15.90
CA LEU A 16 10.99 -24.19 -14.93
C LEU A 16 10.12 -25.17 -14.14
N SER A 17 10.08 -25.04 -12.80
CA SER A 17 9.17 -25.84 -11.97
C SER A 17 7.77 -25.78 -12.58
N GLY A 18 6.99 -26.88 -12.47
CA GLY A 18 5.69 -26.98 -13.14
C GLY A 18 4.72 -25.82 -12.83
N GLU A 19 4.92 -25.12 -11.72
CA GLU A 19 4.15 -23.92 -11.34
C GLU A 19 4.62 -22.65 -12.04
N ASN A 20 5.92 -22.47 -12.22
CA ASN A 20 6.48 -21.35 -12.97
C ASN A 20 6.19 -21.48 -14.47
N ALA A 21 6.15 -22.70 -14.99
CA ALA A 21 5.72 -22.98 -16.36
C ALA A 21 4.27 -22.55 -16.60
N LYS A 22 3.33 -22.86 -15.68
CA LYS A 22 1.92 -22.42 -15.77
C LYS A 22 1.77 -20.90 -15.64
N ALA A 23 2.59 -20.25 -14.82
CA ALA A 23 2.60 -18.80 -14.70
C ALA A 23 3.05 -18.14 -16.01
N GLN A 24 4.06 -18.73 -16.65
CA GLN A 24 4.58 -18.26 -17.93
C GLN A 24 3.56 -18.48 -19.04
N GLU A 25 2.90 -19.63 -19.09
CA GLU A 25 1.81 -19.91 -20.05
C GLU A 25 0.65 -18.91 -19.92
N LEU A 26 0.25 -18.56 -18.70
CA LEU A 26 -0.75 -17.52 -18.45
C LEU A 26 -0.28 -16.13 -18.89
N LEU A 27 1.01 -15.82 -18.68
CA LEU A 27 1.59 -14.56 -19.13
C LEU A 27 1.61 -14.48 -20.65
N ASP A 28 2.00 -15.56 -21.31
CA ASP A 28 2.03 -15.65 -22.77
C ASP A 28 0.60 -15.50 -23.35
N LEU A 29 -0.40 -16.15 -22.73
CA LEU A 29 -1.82 -15.97 -23.08
C LEU A 29 -2.29 -14.51 -22.94
N PHE A 30 -1.84 -13.80 -21.89
CA PHE A 30 -2.19 -12.39 -21.69
C PHE A 30 -1.47 -11.47 -22.68
N ASN A 31 -0.24 -11.79 -23.06
CA ASN A 31 0.52 -11.08 -24.08
C ASN A 31 -0.14 -11.22 -25.47
N GLU A 32 -0.66 -12.40 -25.81
CA GLU A 32 -1.36 -12.61 -27.09
C GLU A 32 -2.68 -11.84 -27.20
N ARG A 33 -3.31 -11.56 -26.05
CA ARG A 33 -4.60 -10.84 -25.95
C ARG A 33 -4.46 -9.38 -25.60
N SER A 34 -3.24 -8.85 -25.69
CA SER A 34 -2.94 -7.45 -25.45
C SER A 34 -2.20 -6.87 -26.65
N LEU A 35 -2.62 -5.69 -27.06
CA LEU A 35 -1.89 -4.88 -28.05
C LEU A 35 -1.50 -3.57 -27.39
N VAL A 36 -0.33 -3.06 -27.76
CA VAL A 36 0.14 -1.75 -27.32
C VAL A 36 0.49 -0.90 -28.52
N TRP A 37 0.10 0.36 -28.46
CA TRP A 37 0.54 1.38 -29.38
C TRP A 37 1.11 2.53 -28.56
N GLU A 38 2.31 2.97 -28.93
CA GLU A 38 3.04 3.99 -28.19
C GLU A 38 3.45 5.11 -29.14
N ASP A 39 3.18 6.33 -28.70
CA ASP A 39 3.53 7.59 -29.34
C ASP A 39 4.34 8.46 -28.35
N GLU A 40 4.90 9.58 -28.81
CA GLU A 40 5.65 10.52 -27.98
C GLU A 40 4.79 11.08 -26.84
N GLU A 41 3.50 11.32 -27.09
CA GLU A 41 2.58 11.94 -26.12
C GLU A 41 1.79 10.93 -25.28
N LYS A 42 1.38 9.80 -25.87
CA LYS A 42 0.43 8.85 -25.26
C LYS A 42 0.77 7.39 -25.53
N MET A 43 0.32 6.52 -24.64
CA MET A 43 0.42 5.06 -24.74
C MET A 43 -0.99 4.46 -24.67
N ILE A 44 -1.37 3.67 -25.66
CA ILE A 44 -2.68 3.03 -25.76
C ILE A 44 -2.52 1.52 -25.65
N PHE A 45 -3.28 0.92 -24.75
CA PHE A 45 -3.41 -0.53 -24.64
C PHE A 45 -4.81 -0.98 -25.07
N LEU A 46 -4.85 -2.09 -25.80
CA LEU A 46 -6.07 -2.78 -26.20
C LEU A 46 -6.06 -4.19 -25.66
N PHE A 47 -7.21 -4.62 -25.16
CA PHE A 47 -7.34 -5.84 -24.39
C PHE A 47 -8.50 -6.69 -24.88
N ASP A 48 -8.26 -7.98 -25.10
CA ASP A 48 -9.32 -8.96 -25.34
C ASP A 48 -9.63 -9.75 -24.07
N TYR A 49 -10.74 -9.43 -23.43
CA TYR A 49 -11.24 -10.13 -22.24
C TYR A 49 -12.17 -11.31 -22.56
N PHE A 50 -12.47 -11.60 -23.83
CA PHE A 50 -13.49 -12.56 -24.22
C PHE A 50 -13.04 -14.02 -24.07
N LYS A 51 -13.75 -14.80 -23.24
CA LYS A 51 -13.40 -16.19 -22.93
C LYS A 51 -13.81 -17.21 -24.02
N GLY A 52 -14.61 -16.81 -25.01
CA GLY A 52 -15.06 -17.65 -26.14
C GLY A 52 -16.59 -17.77 -26.24
N ALA A 53 -17.09 -18.23 -27.41
CA ALA A 53 -18.52 -18.24 -27.74
C ALA A 53 -19.40 -19.11 -26.82
N ALA A 54 -18.82 -20.13 -26.17
CA ALA A 54 -19.54 -21.09 -25.33
C ALA A 54 -19.68 -20.66 -23.84
N SER A 55 -18.95 -19.65 -23.37
CA SER A 55 -19.00 -19.22 -21.97
C SER A 55 -19.24 -17.73 -21.86
N ARG A 56 -20.38 -17.33 -21.29
CA ARG A 56 -20.66 -15.93 -20.90
C ARG A 56 -19.77 -15.55 -19.72
N GLY A 57 -18.60 -14.98 -19.99
CA GLY A 57 -17.69 -14.49 -18.94
C GLY A 57 -16.38 -13.94 -19.49
N GLU A 58 -15.70 -13.15 -18.66
CA GLU A 58 -14.35 -12.65 -18.94
C GLU A 58 -13.32 -13.74 -18.62
N ILE A 59 -12.15 -13.70 -19.27
CA ILE A 59 -11.05 -14.64 -19.01
C ILE A 59 -10.57 -14.50 -17.55
N ILE A 60 -10.47 -13.25 -17.10
CA ILE A 60 -10.09 -12.92 -15.73
C ILE A 60 -11.35 -12.96 -14.87
N ASN A 61 -11.32 -13.84 -13.86
CA ASN A 61 -12.37 -13.94 -12.84
C ASN A 61 -11.75 -13.87 -11.45
N ARG A 62 -12.58 -13.72 -10.43
CA ARG A 62 -12.17 -13.76 -9.01
C ARG A 62 -11.24 -14.94 -8.71
N VAL A 63 -11.57 -16.14 -9.20
CA VAL A 63 -10.80 -17.37 -8.95
C VAL A 63 -9.39 -17.28 -9.53
N VAL A 64 -9.23 -16.70 -10.73
CA VAL A 64 -7.93 -16.51 -11.37
C VAL A 64 -7.10 -15.51 -10.56
N LEU A 65 -7.66 -14.35 -10.22
CA LEU A 65 -6.99 -13.34 -9.40
C LEU A 65 -6.57 -13.87 -8.03
N LYS A 66 -7.45 -14.64 -7.38
CA LYS A 66 -7.15 -15.28 -6.09
C LYS A 66 -6.01 -16.29 -6.22
N THR A 67 -6.05 -17.14 -7.24
CA THR A 67 -5.00 -18.14 -7.48
C THR A 67 -3.65 -17.49 -7.73
N LEU A 68 -3.60 -16.43 -8.55
CA LEU A 68 -2.37 -15.67 -8.81
C LEU A 68 -1.82 -15.03 -7.53
N LYS A 69 -2.69 -14.46 -6.70
CA LYS A 69 -2.32 -13.86 -5.43
C LYS A 69 -1.79 -14.89 -4.44
N ASP A 70 -2.53 -15.98 -4.23
CA ASP A 70 -2.20 -17.02 -3.25
C ASP A 70 -0.89 -17.74 -3.62
N ARG A 71 -0.58 -17.84 -4.92
CA ARG A 71 0.70 -18.34 -5.44
C ARG A 71 1.82 -17.30 -5.48
N GLY A 72 1.57 -16.05 -5.08
CA GLY A 72 2.57 -14.99 -5.09
C GLY A 72 3.05 -14.58 -6.49
N GLN A 73 2.28 -14.84 -7.55
CA GLN A 73 2.64 -14.56 -8.94
C GLN A 73 2.41 -13.09 -9.32
N TRP A 74 3.04 -12.17 -8.57
CA TRP A 74 2.87 -10.73 -8.72
C TRP A 74 3.34 -10.20 -10.08
N ARG A 75 4.27 -10.89 -10.74
CA ARG A 75 4.69 -10.58 -12.12
C ARG A 75 3.50 -10.65 -13.10
N VAL A 76 2.64 -11.66 -12.95
CA VAL A 76 1.44 -11.83 -13.79
C VAL A 76 0.37 -10.81 -13.39
N ILE A 77 0.22 -10.50 -12.09
CA ILE A 77 -0.74 -9.49 -11.61
C ILE A 77 -0.38 -8.09 -12.12
N ARG A 78 0.92 -7.78 -12.27
CA ARG A 78 1.41 -6.51 -12.82
C ARG A 78 1.22 -6.38 -14.32
N HIS A 79 0.78 -7.43 -15.02
CA HIS A 79 0.50 -7.34 -16.44
C HIS A 79 -0.61 -6.30 -16.72
N PRO A 80 -0.46 -5.39 -17.72
CA PRO A 80 -1.41 -4.31 -18.00
C PRO A 80 -2.87 -4.76 -18.13
N LEU A 81 -3.11 -5.91 -18.77
CA LEU A 81 -4.44 -6.54 -18.88
C LEU A 81 -5.10 -6.77 -17.51
N VAL A 82 -4.34 -7.32 -16.56
CA VAL A 82 -4.82 -7.69 -15.22
C VAL A 82 -4.99 -6.42 -14.38
N LEU A 83 -4.04 -5.48 -14.46
CA LEU A 83 -4.14 -4.19 -13.79
C LEU A 83 -5.37 -3.40 -14.26
N ASN A 84 -5.66 -3.41 -15.56
CA ASN A 84 -6.81 -2.71 -16.11
C ASN A 84 -8.12 -3.33 -15.64
N PHE A 85 -8.22 -4.67 -15.67
CA PHE A 85 -9.35 -5.39 -15.09
C PHE A 85 -9.57 -5.01 -13.61
N VAL A 86 -8.51 -5.05 -12.80
CA VAL A 86 -8.57 -4.69 -11.38
C VAL A 86 -9.00 -3.23 -11.21
N ASN A 87 -8.44 -2.31 -11.99
CA ASN A 87 -8.77 -0.89 -11.95
C ASN A 87 -10.26 -0.65 -12.25
N GLU A 88 -10.81 -1.24 -13.32
CA GLU A 88 -12.23 -1.05 -13.67
C GLU A 88 -13.19 -1.58 -12.61
N LYS A 89 -12.87 -2.73 -12.00
CA LYS A 89 -13.67 -3.26 -10.88
C LYS A 89 -13.54 -2.39 -9.63
N LEU A 90 -12.38 -1.79 -9.37
CA LEU A 90 -12.20 -0.84 -8.27
C LEU A 90 -12.98 0.46 -8.49
N LEU A 91 -12.98 1.02 -9.71
CA LEU A 91 -13.75 2.21 -10.06
C LEU A 91 -15.24 1.99 -9.82
N SER A 92 -15.75 0.82 -10.18
CA SER A 92 -17.14 0.43 -9.92
C SER A 92 -17.48 0.38 -8.42
N CYS A 93 -16.51 0.08 -7.56
CA CYS A 93 -16.65 0.06 -6.10
C CYS A 93 -16.45 1.44 -5.44
N ALA A 94 -16.07 2.48 -6.20
CA ALA A 94 -15.72 3.77 -5.64
C ALA A 94 -16.88 4.44 -4.89
N LEU A 95 -18.13 4.31 -5.38
CA LEU A 95 -19.31 4.87 -4.69
C LEU A 95 -19.46 4.30 -3.27
N PHE A 96 -19.36 2.98 -3.13
CA PHE A 96 -19.43 2.32 -1.82
C PHE A 96 -18.31 2.81 -0.89
N TYR A 97 -17.11 3.00 -1.43
CA TYR A 97 -15.98 3.52 -0.67
C TYR A 97 -16.17 4.99 -0.23
N VAL A 98 -16.72 5.85 -1.10
CA VAL A 98 -17.07 7.25 -0.76
C VAL A 98 -18.08 7.28 0.38
N VAL A 99 -19.17 6.51 0.27
CA VAL A 99 -20.21 6.44 1.31
C VAL A 99 -19.60 5.96 2.64
N HIS A 100 -18.70 4.98 2.60
CA HIS A 100 -18.00 4.52 3.81
C HIS A 100 -17.11 5.60 4.43
N ILE A 101 -16.36 6.36 3.62
CA ILE A 101 -15.54 7.48 4.09
C ILE A 101 -16.43 8.57 4.72
N LEU A 102 -17.49 8.98 4.03
CA LEU A 102 -18.40 10.02 4.52
C LEU A 102 -19.08 9.60 5.83
N LEU A 103 -19.52 8.35 5.93
CA LEU A 103 -20.11 7.82 7.17
C LEU A 103 -19.09 7.81 8.32
N TYR A 104 -17.82 7.51 8.03
CA TYR A 104 -16.76 7.51 9.03
C TYR A 104 -16.42 8.94 9.50
N PHE A 105 -16.38 9.92 8.60
CA PHE A 105 -16.22 11.33 8.97
C PHE A 105 -17.41 11.86 9.77
N LEU A 106 -18.65 11.45 9.42
CA LEU A 106 -19.83 11.76 10.21
C LEU A 106 -19.72 11.19 11.62
N PHE A 107 -19.25 9.94 11.76
CA PHE A 107 -18.97 9.33 13.05
C PHE A 107 -17.95 10.14 13.88
N LEU A 108 -16.83 10.56 13.28
CA LEU A 108 -15.83 11.38 13.96
C LEU A 108 -16.39 12.75 14.38
N ALA A 109 -17.18 13.40 13.53
CA ALA A 109 -17.82 14.66 13.85
C ALA A 109 -18.79 14.52 15.03
N LEU A 110 -19.56 13.42 15.07
CA LEU A 110 -20.44 13.11 16.19
C LEU A 110 -19.66 12.82 17.48
N LEU A 111 -18.55 12.06 17.40
CA LEU A 111 -17.68 11.78 18.54
C LEU A 111 -17.08 13.09 19.09
N PHE A 112 -16.60 13.98 18.22
CA PHE A 112 -16.10 15.29 18.61
C PHE A 112 -17.19 16.17 19.22
N SER A 113 -18.41 16.16 18.66
CA SER A 113 -19.57 16.86 19.25
C SER A 113 -19.95 16.30 20.61
N TYR A 114 -19.75 15.00 20.85
CA TYR A 114 -20.02 14.35 22.12
C TYR A 114 -18.98 14.71 23.18
N VAL A 115 -17.70 14.83 22.81
CA VAL A 115 -16.64 15.26 23.74
C VAL A 115 -16.86 16.69 24.23
N ASN A 116 -17.35 17.59 23.38
CA ASN A 116 -17.51 19.01 23.71
C ASN A 116 -18.89 19.39 24.26
N GLY A 117 -19.91 18.57 24.04
CA GLY A 117 -21.30 18.89 24.37
C GLY A 117 -21.85 18.07 25.54
N PRO A 118 -22.95 18.52 26.18
CA PRO A 118 -23.61 17.71 27.18
C PRO A 118 -24.11 16.38 26.56
N PRO A 119 -24.07 15.26 27.32
CA PRO A 119 -24.58 13.99 26.87
C PRO A 119 -26.08 14.11 26.62
N SER A 120 -26.54 13.61 25.47
CA SER A 120 -27.97 13.57 25.14
C SER A 120 -28.32 12.18 24.64
N VAL A 121 -29.47 11.68 25.08
CA VAL A 121 -29.93 10.31 24.74
C VAL A 121 -30.04 10.12 23.23
N ALA A 122 -30.47 11.16 22.49
CA ALA A 122 -30.55 11.13 21.04
C ALA A 122 -29.18 10.97 20.37
N LYS A 123 -28.15 11.70 20.83
CA LYS A 123 -26.77 11.53 20.32
C LYS A 123 -26.23 10.13 20.64
N ASN A 124 -26.49 9.62 21.85
CA ASN A 124 -26.05 8.28 22.27
C ASN A 124 -26.62 7.20 21.37
N LEU A 125 -27.92 7.28 21.08
CA LEU A 125 -28.61 6.34 20.20
C LEU A 125 -28.12 6.44 18.77
N LEU A 126 -27.90 7.65 18.25
CA LEU A 126 -27.38 7.87 16.90
C LEU A 126 -25.97 7.29 16.73
N VAL A 127 -25.04 7.62 17.65
CA VAL A 127 -23.65 7.13 17.58
C VAL A 127 -23.60 5.61 17.78
N SER A 128 -24.39 5.06 18.71
CA SER A 128 -24.49 3.61 18.92
C SER A 128 -25.03 2.89 17.68
N THR A 129 -26.01 3.49 16.97
CA THR A 129 -26.56 2.92 15.73
C THR A 129 -25.50 2.88 14.61
N ILE A 130 -24.72 3.96 14.45
CA ILE A 130 -23.62 4.01 13.48
C ILE A 130 -22.51 3.00 13.83
N LEU A 131 -22.17 2.85 15.11
CA LEU A 131 -21.20 1.86 15.58
C LEU A 131 -21.69 0.43 15.34
N LEU A 132 -22.96 0.14 15.63
CA LEU A 132 -23.56 -1.16 15.36
C LEU A 132 -23.53 -1.49 13.86
N PHE A 133 -23.77 -0.49 13.00
CA PHE A 133 -23.62 -0.63 11.55
C PHE A 133 -22.18 -0.99 11.16
N PHE A 134 -21.17 -0.31 11.72
CA PHE A 134 -19.76 -0.66 11.44
C PHE A 134 -19.38 -2.05 11.95
N VAL A 135 -19.84 -2.44 13.14
CA VAL A 135 -19.64 -3.79 13.69
C VAL A 135 -20.30 -4.84 12.81
N PHE A 136 -21.52 -4.58 12.32
CA PHE A 136 -22.20 -5.47 11.38
C PHE A 136 -21.39 -5.67 10.09
N PHE A 137 -20.92 -4.60 9.45
CA PHE A 137 -20.07 -4.70 8.26
C PHE A 137 -18.75 -5.42 8.53
N MET A 138 -18.16 -5.23 9.71
CA MET A 138 -16.98 -5.96 10.16
C MET A 138 -17.26 -7.46 10.32
N LEU A 139 -18.39 -7.85 10.90
CA LEU A 139 -18.80 -9.24 11.04
C LEU A 139 -19.05 -9.88 9.68
N VAL A 140 -19.71 -9.18 8.75
CA VAL A 140 -19.88 -9.63 7.37
C VAL A 140 -18.51 -9.85 6.72
N LYS A 141 -17.58 -8.89 6.86
CA LYS A 141 -16.22 -9.01 6.32
C LYS A 141 -15.47 -10.20 6.93
N ALA A 142 -15.60 -10.44 8.23
CA ALA A 142 -14.99 -11.58 8.91
C ALA A 142 -15.58 -12.91 8.43
N ALA A 143 -16.90 -13.00 8.30
CA ALA A 143 -17.60 -14.18 7.79
C ALA A 143 -17.16 -14.52 6.35
N LEU A 144 -17.13 -13.53 5.47
CA LEU A 144 -16.65 -13.70 4.09
C LEU A 144 -15.20 -14.18 4.05
N LYS A 145 -14.37 -13.70 4.98
CA LYS A 145 -12.96 -14.10 5.03
C LYS A 145 -12.77 -15.50 5.60
N LEU A 146 -13.58 -15.88 6.58
CA LEU A 146 -13.55 -17.21 7.20
C LEU A 146 -14.04 -18.30 6.24
N GLN A 147 -14.98 -17.97 5.33
CA GLN A 147 -15.41 -18.87 4.25
C GLN A 147 -14.25 -19.29 3.32
N PHE A 148 -13.16 -18.52 3.27
CA PHE A 148 -11.96 -18.89 2.51
C PHE A 148 -11.00 -19.84 3.25
N GLY A 149 -11.35 -20.25 4.47
CA GLY A 149 -10.55 -21.12 5.32
C GLY A 149 -9.69 -20.34 6.32
N ILE A 150 -9.46 -20.95 7.50
CA ILE A 150 -8.71 -20.36 8.62
C ILE A 150 -7.27 -20.04 8.21
N GLY A 151 -6.65 -20.86 7.34
CA GLY A 151 -5.30 -20.65 6.82
C GLY A 151 -5.15 -19.45 5.87
N ALA A 152 -6.25 -18.91 5.33
CA ALA A 152 -6.22 -17.72 4.46
C ALA A 152 -6.24 -16.39 5.25
N VAL A 153 -6.41 -16.46 6.58
CA VAL A 153 -6.46 -15.28 7.44
C VAL A 153 -5.04 -14.82 7.78
N SER A 154 -4.59 -13.76 7.12
CA SER A 154 -3.30 -13.13 7.44
C SER A 154 -3.29 -12.60 8.89
N ALA A 155 -2.18 -12.79 9.62
CA ALA A 155 -1.98 -12.24 10.96
C ALA A 155 -2.24 -10.72 11.03
N TRP A 156 -1.85 -9.98 9.98
CA TRP A 156 -2.12 -8.55 9.86
C TRP A 156 -3.61 -8.21 9.79
N PHE A 157 -4.42 -9.09 9.19
CA PHE A 157 -5.86 -8.91 9.19
C PHE A 157 -6.42 -9.10 10.59
N LEU A 158 -5.96 -10.11 11.34
CA LEU A 158 -6.40 -10.35 12.70
C LEU A 158 -6.08 -9.15 13.60
N ILE A 159 -4.84 -8.67 13.57
CA ILE A 159 -4.40 -7.50 14.36
C ILE A 159 -5.23 -6.25 14.02
N SER A 160 -5.44 -5.98 12.73
CA SER A 160 -6.24 -4.82 12.30
C SER A 160 -7.72 -4.96 12.69
N TYR A 161 -8.26 -6.18 12.63
CA TYR A 161 -9.63 -6.48 13.00
C TYR A 161 -9.85 -6.34 14.51
N THR A 162 -8.97 -6.92 15.32
CA THR A 162 -9.03 -6.82 16.78
C THR A 162 -8.86 -5.37 17.23
N TRP A 163 -7.93 -4.63 16.65
CA TRP A 163 -7.77 -3.19 16.93
C TRP A 163 -9.05 -2.40 16.65
N SER A 164 -9.70 -2.65 15.51
CA SER A 164 -10.95 -1.97 15.16
C SER A 164 -12.08 -2.33 16.14
N LEU A 165 -12.19 -3.60 16.54
CA LEU A 165 -13.18 -4.07 17.51
C LEU A 165 -12.96 -3.44 18.89
N ILE A 166 -11.71 -3.41 19.36
CA ILE A 166 -11.33 -2.77 20.62
C ILE A 166 -11.70 -1.28 20.59
N THR A 167 -11.42 -0.60 19.47
CA THR A 167 -11.77 0.82 19.32
C THR A 167 -13.28 1.03 19.46
N TYR A 168 -14.09 0.24 18.75
CA TYR A 168 -15.54 0.36 18.82
C TYR A 168 -16.08 0.01 20.22
N ALA A 169 -15.53 -0.99 20.88
CA ALA A 169 -15.87 -1.34 22.25
C ALA A 169 -15.54 -0.20 23.24
N ILE A 170 -14.36 0.41 23.12
CA ILE A 170 -13.95 1.55 23.94
C ILE A 170 -14.87 2.76 23.70
N THR A 171 -15.22 3.07 22.45
CA THR A 171 -16.17 4.15 22.15
C THR A 171 -17.58 3.87 22.67
N LEU A 172 -18.06 2.63 22.61
CA LEU A 172 -19.34 2.27 23.21
C LEU A 172 -19.29 2.41 24.74
N LEU A 173 -18.23 1.92 25.37
CA LEU A 173 -18.03 2.06 26.81
C LEU A 173 -17.99 3.54 27.21
N TYR A 174 -17.41 4.41 26.38
CA TYR A 174 -17.38 5.85 26.60
C TYR A 174 -18.76 6.51 26.52
N ILE A 175 -19.57 6.14 25.52
CA ILE A 175 -20.90 6.71 25.37
C ILE A 175 -21.81 6.27 26.53
N TRP A 176 -21.70 5.01 26.95
CA TRP A 176 -22.55 4.43 27.98
C TRP A 176 -22.01 4.60 29.41
N SER A 177 -20.76 5.06 29.59
CA SER A 177 -20.20 5.29 30.93
C SER A 177 -20.99 6.33 31.72
N TRP A 178 -21.53 7.36 31.05
CA TRP A 178 -22.43 8.34 31.68
C TRP A 178 -23.64 7.68 32.34
N HIS A 179 -24.29 6.76 31.63
CA HIS A 179 -25.44 6.02 32.17
C HIS A 179 -24.99 5.03 33.25
N LEU A 180 -23.90 4.29 33.04
CA LEU A 180 -23.39 3.32 34.02
C LEU A 180 -23.02 3.98 35.34
N PHE A 181 -22.39 5.16 35.30
CA PHE A 181 -21.98 5.91 36.50
C PHE A 181 -23.11 6.64 37.20
N SER A 182 -24.31 6.68 36.62
CA SER A 182 -25.52 7.24 37.24
C SER A 182 -26.24 6.26 38.18
N PHE A 183 -25.91 4.96 38.14
CA PHE A 183 -26.60 3.93 38.91
C PHE A 183 -25.97 3.60 40.27
N ASP A 184 -24.70 3.97 40.50
CA ASP A 184 -23.96 3.61 41.72
C ASP A 184 -22.92 4.69 42.04
N ASP A 185 -22.86 5.18 43.28
CA ASP A 185 -21.94 6.24 43.76
C ASP A 185 -20.56 5.72 44.22
N TYR A 186 -20.29 4.43 44.09
CA TYR A 186 -19.04 3.83 44.55
C TYR A 186 -17.81 4.33 43.75
N ASN A 187 -16.78 4.82 44.48
CA ASN A 187 -15.48 5.32 44.00
C ASN A 187 -15.50 6.50 42.98
N GLU A 188 -15.77 7.71 43.46
CA GLU A 188 -15.73 8.95 42.65
C GLU A 188 -14.38 9.20 41.93
N GLU A 189 -13.24 8.88 42.56
CA GLU A 189 -11.91 9.07 41.96
C GLU A 189 -11.68 8.17 40.74
N LEU A 190 -12.16 6.92 40.81
CA LEU A 190 -12.09 5.98 39.70
C LEU A 190 -12.99 6.43 38.55
N LYS A 191 -14.22 6.86 38.86
CA LYS A 191 -15.16 7.42 37.87
C LYS A 191 -14.55 8.64 37.16
N ARG A 192 -13.92 9.54 37.91
CA ARG A 192 -13.24 10.71 37.35
C ARG A 192 -12.11 10.27 36.41
N THR A 193 -11.23 9.37 36.86
CA THR A 193 -10.10 8.88 36.06
C THR A 193 -10.57 8.21 34.77
N ILE A 194 -11.56 7.32 34.83
CA ILE A 194 -12.14 6.67 33.65
C ILE A 194 -12.82 7.71 32.75
N GLY A 195 -13.55 8.67 33.32
CA GLY A 195 -14.24 9.74 32.60
C GLY A 195 -13.30 10.62 31.75
N TRP A 196 -12.06 10.84 32.21
CA TRP A 196 -11.04 11.59 31.46
C TRP A 196 -10.25 10.72 30.48
N PHE A 197 -9.85 9.51 30.89
CA PHE A 197 -8.97 8.67 30.09
C PHE A 197 -9.67 8.07 28.86
N LEU A 198 -10.90 7.61 29.07
CA LEU A 198 -11.68 6.90 28.06
C LEU A 198 -11.99 7.73 26.80
N PRO A 199 -12.42 9.01 26.86
CA PRO A 199 -12.59 9.84 25.67
C PRO A 199 -11.29 10.08 24.90
N ILE A 200 -10.16 10.24 25.61
CA ILE A 200 -8.85 10.45 24.98
C ILE A 200 -8.48 9.22 24.15
N VAL A 201 -8.54 8.03 24.75
CA VAL A 201 -8.24 6.77 24.06
C VAL A 201 -9.24 6.50 22.93
N ALA A 202 -10.54 6.71 23.17
CA ALA A 202 -11.58 6.55 22.17
C ALA A 202 -11.35 7.44 20.94
N THR A 203 -10.98 8.70 21.16
CA THR A 203 -10.74 9.68 20.09
C THR A 203 -9.49 9.34 19.29
N LEU A 204 -8.36 9.06 19.97
CA LEU A 204 -7.11 8.68 19.32
C LEU A 204 -7.26 7.38 18.51
N ALA A 205 -7.88 6.35 19.10
CA ALA A 205 -8.11 5.06 18.43
C ALA A 205 -9.05 5.21 17.22
N SER A 206 -10.09 6.03 17.33
CA SER A 206 -11.01 6.33 16.22
C SER A 206 -10.30 7.05 15.07
N TRP A 207 -9.35 7.94 15.39
CA TRP A 207 -8.54 8.64 14.40
C TRP A 207 -7.57 7.69 13.67
N ILE A 208 -6.93 6.78 14.40
CA ILE A 208 -6.06 5.73 13.80
C ILE A 208 -6.88 4.82 12.87
N ASN A 209 -8.10 4.44 13.27
CA ASN A 209 -9.01 3.70 12.39
C ASN A 209 -9.44 4.53 11.16
N CYS A 210 -9.56 5.85 11.27
CA CYS A 210 -9.80 6.72 10.12
C CYS A 210 -8.67 6.61 9.08
N LEU A 211 -7.41 6.69 9.54
CA LEU A 211 -6.24 6.52 8.68
C LEU A 211 -6.24 5.14 8.00
N TYR A 212 -6.67 4.09 8.72
CA TYR A 212 -6.84 2.77 8.13
C TYR A 212 -7.87 2.74 7.01
N VAL A 213 -9.01 3.43 7.17
CA VAL A 213 -10.05 3.56 6.13
C VAL A 213 -9.51 4.34 4.92
N LEU A 214 -8.78 5.44 5.14
CA LEU A 214 -8.22 6.29 4.09
C LEU A 214 -7.04 5.66 3.33
N ARG A 215 -6.49 4.54 3.81
CA ARG A 215 -5.36 3.85 3.18
C ARG A 215 -5.54 3.45 1.72
N LYS A 216 -6.77 3.36 1.19
CA LYS A 216 -7.01 3.03 -0.24
C LYS A 216 -7.09 4.28 -1.13
N ALA A 217 -7.24 5.45 -0.53
CA ALA A 217 -7.33 6.74 -1.19
C ALA A 217 -5.94 7.21 -1.68
N PRO A 218 -5.82 8.34 -2.41
CA PRO A 218 -4.54 8.86 -2.89
C PRO A 218 -3.54 9.15 -1.77
N CYS A 219 -4.04 9.63 -0.64
CA CYS A 219 -3.25 9.87 0.57
C CYS A 219 -2.71 8.58 1.20
N GLY A 220 -3.21 7.41 0.80
CA GLY A 220 -2.86 6.14 1.39
C GLY A 220 -1.40 5.74 1.18
N SER A 221 -0.72 6.22 0.13
CA SER A 221 0.73 6.04 -0.04
C SER A 221 1.50 6.68 1.11
N TYR A 222 1.15 7.91 1.49
CA TYR A 222 1.71 8.60 2.66
C TYR A 222 1.40 7.88 3.97
N ILE A 223 0.17 7.37 4.14
CA ILE A 223 -0.21 6.60 5.33
C ILE A 223 0.64 5.31 5.44
N LEU A 224 0.89 4.62 4.33
CA LEU A 224 1.74 3.43 4.29
C LEU A 224 3.21 3.76 4.57
N MET A 225 3.73 4.86 4.02
CA MET A 225 5.08 5.35 4.31
C MET A 225 5.21 5.71 5.80
N MET A 226 4.27 6.48 6.35
CA MET A 226 4.24 6.85 7.76
C MET A 226 4.20 5.61 8.68
N SER A 227 3.42 4.58 8.34
CA SER A 227 3.41 3.34 9.11
C SER A 227 4.75 2.60 9.09
N LYS A 228 5.48 2.62 7.96
CA LYS A 228 6.82 2.02 7.88
C LYS A 228 7.85 2.86 8.64
N ILE A 229 7.77 4.19 8.58
CA ILE A 229 8.60 5.11 9.36
C ILE A 229 8.36 4.91 10.87
N LEU A 230 7.10 4.82 11.30
CA LEU A 230 6.75 4.55 12.70
C LEU A 230 7.34 3.22 13.18
N PHE A 231 7.23 2.15 12.38
CA PHE A 231 7.82 0.86 12.74
C PHE A 231 9.35 0.91 12.81
N SER A 232 9.99 1.60 11.86
CA SER A 232 11.43 1.84 11.89
C SER A 232 11.85 2.59 13.16
N PHE A 233 11.14 3.67 13.48
CA PHE A 233 11.33 4.46 14.70
C PHE A 233 11.16 3.61 15.98
N LEU A 234 10.12 2.78 16.06
CA LEU A 234 9.91 1.87 17.20
C LEU A 234 11.05 0.86 17.36
N ASN A 235 11.63 0.37 16.26
CA ASN A 235 12.81 -0.50 16.33
C ASN A 235 14.03 0.25 16.85
N THR A 236 14.26 1.48 16.38
CA THR A 236 15.37 2.33 16.86
C THR A 236 15.18 2.78 18.31
N THR A 237 13.93 2.90 18.77
CA THR A 237 13.56 3.29 20.13
C THR A 237 14.15 2.35 21.20
N ILE A 238 14.48 1.10 20.84
CA ILE A 238 15.15 0.14 21.73
C ILE A 238 16.51 0.64 22.21
N ILE A 239 17.24 1.41 21.39
CA ILE A 239 18.52 2.03 21.77
C ILE A 239 18.26 3.32 22.58
N TRP A 240 17.17 4.01 22.28
CA TRP A 240 16.88 5.35 22.77
C TRP A 240 16.30 5.36 24.17
N ILE A 241 15.34 4.47 24.47
CA ILE A 241 14.73 4.39 25.80
C ILE A 241 15.78 4.17 26.89
N PRO A 242 16.74 3.24 26.78
CA PRO A 242 17.79 3.07 27.77
C PRO A 242 18.71 4.29 27.90
N THR A 243 19.04 4.93 26.77
CA THR A 243 19.86 6.15 26.76
C THR A 243 19.14 7.28 27.49
N LEU A 244 17.86 7.52 27.18
CA LEU A 244 17.02 8.52 27.80
C LEU A 244 16.79 8.24 29.28
N ALA A 245 16.54 6.98 29.65
CA ALA A 245 16.41 6.57 31.04
C ALA A 245 17.69 6.84 31.84
N THR A 246 18.87 6.57 31.26
CA THR A 246 20.17 6.84 31.90
C THR A 246 20.35 8.32 32.23
N PHE A 247 20.06 9.21 31.27
CA PHE A 247 20.13 10.65 31.51
C PHE A 247 19.04 11.16 32.44
N ALA A 248 17.82 10.62 32.36
CA ALA A 248 16.74 10.96 33.28
C ALA A 248 17.12 10.62 34.74
N PHE A 249 17.72 9.46 34.98
CA PHE A 249 18.24 9.09 36.30
C PHE A 249 19.40 9.98 36.75
N ALA A 250 20.33 10.33 35.84
CA ALA A 250 21.45 11.21 36.16
C ALA A 250 20.97 12.62 36.54
N PHE A 251 20.02 13.19 35.79
CA PHE A 251 19.39 14.47 36.13
C PHE A 251 18.60 14.39 37.43
N MET A 252 17.86 13.31 37.68
CA MET A 252 17.15 13.11 38.94
C MET A 252 18.11 13.06 40.14
N LEU A 253 19.25 12.37 40.01
CA LEU A 253 20.27 12.31 41.08
C LEU A 253 20.89 13.68 41.33
N ILE A 254 21.25 14.41 40.27
CA ILE A 254 21.77 15.76 40.40
C ILE A 254 20.73 16.64 41.10
N MET A 255 19.45 16.56 40.76
CA MET A 255 18.42 17.44 41.32
C MET A 255 17.79 16.97 42.64
N ARG A 256 18.22 15.83 43.21
CA ARG A 256 17.60 15.28 44.44
C ARG A 256 17.73 16.20 45.66
N ASP A 257 18.85 16.93 45.76
CA ASP A 257 19.21 17.72 46.94
C ASP A 257 19.28 19.24 46.62
N SER A 258 18.62 19.70 45.55
CA SER A 258 18.70 21.10 45.09
C SER A 258 17.76 22.08 45.78
N GLY A 259 16.78 21.62 46.58
CA GLY A 259 15.80 22.48 47.26
C GLY A 259 14.78 23.13 46.33
N THR A 260 15.13 23.37 45.07
CA THR A 260 14.19 23.40 43.94
C THR A 260 13.89 21.95 43.62
N ALA A 261 12.70 21.46 43.96
CA ALA A 261 12.24 20.19 43.43
C ALA A 261 11.79 20.47 41.99
N PRO A 262 12.57 20.10 40.95
CA PRO A 262 12.14 20.37 39.57
C PRO A 262 11.02 19.42 39.14
N TRP A 263 10.66 18.49 40.03
CA TRP A 263 9.87 17.28 39.80
C TRP A 263 8.83 17.06 40.91
N ASP A 264 8.70 17.99 41.84
CA ASP A 264 7.75 17.95 42.96
C ASP A 264 7.31 19.39 43.23
N ASP A 265 6.14 19.80 42.72
CA ASP A 265 5.59 21.10 43.09
C ASP A 265 5.29 21.06 44.59
N GLN A 266 6.09 21.73 45.41
CA GLN A 266 5.85 21.84 46.86
C GLN A 266 4.48 22.48 47.18
N ASP A 267 3.88 23.18 46.22
CA ASP A 267 2.54 23.77 46.33
C ASP A 267 1.42 22.73 46.31
N PHE A 268 1.69 21.49 45.84
CA PHE A 268 0.80 20.36 46.02
C PHE A 268 1.32 19.51 47.17
N GLY A 269 0.77 19.71 48.38
CA GLY A 269 1.11 18.99 49.61
C GLY A 269 0.77 17.48 49.61
N ASN A 270 0.91 16.83 48.47
CA ASN A 270 0.73 15.41 48.27
C ASN A 270 2.11 14.83 47.96
N THR A 271 2.62 13.95 48.81
CA THR A 271 3.79 13.11 48.52
C THR A 271 3.65 12.52 47.12
N SER A 272 4.29 13.13 46.12
CA SER A 272 4.28 12.55 44.79
C SER A 272 4.94 11.18 44.93
N SER A 273 4.21 10.14 44.53
CA SER A 273 4.79 8.80 44.54
C SER A 273 6.10 8.85 43.75
N VAL A 274 7.15 8.19 44.23
CA VAL A 274 8.46 8.11 43.55
C VAL A 274 8.29 7.81 42.05
N LEU A 275 7.26 7.03 41.71
CA LEU A 275 6.86 6.70 40.35
C LEU A 275 6.40 7.91 39.52
N MET A 276 5.66 8.86 40.10
CA MET A 276 5.29 10.11 39.41
C MET A 276 6.53 10.97 39.13
N ALA A 277 7.44 11.14 40.10
CA ALA A 277 8.70 11.85 39.90
C ALA A 277 9.57 11.19 38.81
N LEU A 278 9.56 9.86 38.74
CA LEU A 278 10.20 9.10 37.65
C LEU A 278 9.56 9.39 36.29
N PHE A 279 8.23 9.39 36.19
CA PHE A 279 7.55 9.73 34.93
C PHE A 279 7.79 11.18 34.49
N GLN A 280 7.82 12.12 35.43
CA GLN A 280 8.09 13.53 35.12
C GLN A 280 9.53 13.75 34.64
N SER A 281 10.52 13.16 35.32
CA SER A 281 11.93 13.24 34.92
C SER A 281 12.20 12.62 33.55
N PHE A 282 11.56 11.49 33.24
CA PHE A 282 11.60 10.90 31.90
C PHE A 282 10.93 11.81 30.86
N THR A 283 9.76 12.38 31.17
CA THR A 283 9.02 13.25 30.25
C THR A 283 9.78 14.54 29.93
N LYS A 284 10.35 15.25 30.92
CA LYS A 284 11.16 16.45 30.63
C LYS A 284 12.47 16.10 29.94
N THR A 285 13.12 14.99 30.28
CA THR A 285 14.33 14.54 29.56
C THR A 285 13.99 14.23 28.09
N SER A 286 12.79 13.70 27.82
CA SER A 286 12.27 13.52 26.46
C SER A 286 11.93 14.84 25.76
N ALA A 287 11.44 15.85 26.48
CA ALA A 287 11.21 17.19 25.92
C ALA A 287 12.55 17.86 25.54
N MET A 288 13.56 17.76 26.41
CA MET A 288 14.92 18.23 26.14
C MET A 288 15.53 17.55 24.90
N MET A 289 15.21 16.27 24.64
CA MET A 289 15.66 15.56 23.44
C MET A 289 15.14 16.17 22.13
N ILE A 290 13.96 16.78 22.14
CA ILE A 290 13.36 17.44 20.97
C ILE A 290 14.01 18.81 20.70
N GLY A 291 14.78 19.33 21.66
CA GLY A 291 15.42 20.65 21.61
C GLY A 291 14.72 21.71 22.47
N GLU A 292 13.64 21.35 23.18
CA GLU A 292 13.01 22.21 24.19
C GLU A 292 13.83 22.12 25.49
N VAL A 293 15.00 22.76 25.48
CA VAL A 293 15.91 22.77 26.62
C VAL A 293 15.53 23.88 27.59
N GLU A 294 14.54 23.63 28.44
CA GLU A 294 14.26 24.46 29.63
C GLU A 294 15.31 24.20 30.71
N ALA A 295 16.57 24.56 30.43
CA ALA A 295 17.70 24.31 31.32
C ALA A 295 17.89 25.36 32.41
N ASN A 296 17.01 26.36 32.53
CA ASN A 296 17.16 27.44 33.51
C ASN A 296 17.30 26.89 34.95
N ASP A 297 16.52 25.86 35.29
CA ASP A 297 16.57 25.21 36.61
C ASP A 297 17.86 24.41 36.83
N ILE A 298 18.39 23.80 35.77
CA ILE A 298 19.62 22.99 35.79
C ILE A 298 20.85 23.90 35.87
N LEU A 299 20.87 24.97 35.08
CA LEU A 299 21.94 25.98 35.02
C LEU A 299 21.97 26.86 36.26
N GLY A 300 20.81 27.09 36.89
CA GLY A 300 20.66 27.85 38.14
C GLY A 300 21.49 27.28 39.30
N ARG A 301 21.85 26.00 39.25
CA ARG A 301 22.68 25.34 40.26
C ARG A 301 24.13 25.83 40.29
N LYS A 302 24.63 26.43 39.20
CA LYS A 302 26.04 26.82 39.02
C LYS A 302 27.03 25.69 39.34
N ALA A 303 26.60 24.44 39.21
CA ALA A 303 27.42 23.26 39.45
C ALA A 303 28.06 22.80 38.14
N TRP A 304 29.38 22.68 38.12
CA TRP A 304 30.12 22.27 36.92
C TRP A 304 29.67 20.90 36.39
N VAL A 305 29.28 19.97 37.28
CA VAL A 305 28.77 18.63 36.94
C VAL A 305 27.45 18.71 36.17
N ALA A 306 26.55 19.62 36.54
CA ALA A 306 25.26 19.78 35.87
C ALA A 306 25.43 20.36 34.46
N ASN A 307 26.29 21.37 34.31
CA ASN A 307 26.60 21.97 33.02
C ASN A 307 27.30 20.96 32.08
N PHE A 308 28.24 20.18 32.62
CA PHE A 308 28.92 19.13 31.86
C PHE A 308 27.95 18.05 31.41
N LEU A 309 27.08 17.56 32.30
CA LEU A 309 26.06 16.56 31.95
C LEU A 309 25.09 17.07 30.90
N LEU A 310 24.68 18.35 30.98
CA LEU A 310 23.79 18.97 30.00
C LEU A 310 24.44 19.06 28.61
N ILE A 311 25.71 19.49 28.53
CA ILE A 311 26.46 19.53 27.26
C ILE A 311 26.63 18.12 26.69
N LEU A 312 26.96 17.13 27.54
CA LEU A 312 27.10 15.74 27.12
C LEU A 312 25.78 15.17 26.60
N PHE A 313 24.68 15.46 27.28
CA PHE A 313 23.33 15.13 26.84
C PHE A 313 23.05 15.74 25.47
N GLU A 314 23.20 17.06 25.31
CA GLU A 314 22.94 17.78 24.05
C GLU A 314 23.71 17.19 22.87
N ILE A 315 25.00 16.91 23.06
CA ILE A 315 25.83 16.29 22.01
C ILE A 315 25.33 14.90 21.65
N ILE A 316 25.05 14.05 22.65
CA ILE A 316 24.65 12.67 22.39
C ILE A 316 23.22 12.59 21.86
N THR A 317 22.24 13.24 22.48
CA THR A 317 20.83 13.06 22.17
C THR A 317 20.35 13.97 21.06
N VAL A 318 20.65 15.26 21.11
CA VAL A 318 20.16 16.24 20.12
C VAL A 318 21.04 16.21 18.87
N ILE A 319 22.37 16.27 19.03
CA ILE A 319 23.27 16.34 17.86
C ILE A 319 23.48 14.96 17.20
N LEU A 320 23.76 13.90 17.96
CA LEU A 320 24.04 12.59 17.38
C LEU A 320 22.76 11.78 17.12
N LEU A 321 21.91 11.55 18.13
CA LEU A 321 20.75 10.65 17.97
C LEU A 321 19.64 11.23 17.09
N MET A 322 19.29 12.51 17.22
CA MET A 322 18.24 13.12 16.39
C MET A 322 18.64 13.15 14.90
N ASN A 323 19.88 13.56 14.61
CA ASN A 323 20.38 13.59 13.22
C ASN A 323 20.52 12.19 12.64
N LEU A 324 20.90 11.20 13.45
CA LEU A 324 20.88 9.80 13.03
C LEU A 324 19.47 9.37 12.62
N MET A 325 18.43 9.73 13.39
CA MET A 325 17.04 9.39 13.07
C MET A 325 16.58 10.00 11.74
N VAL A 326 16.87 11.28 11.54
CA VAL A 326 16.52 11.98 10.29
C VAL A 326 17.28 11.35 9.13
N SER A 327 18.56 11.00 9.30
CA SER A 327 19.36 10.36 8.23
C SER A 327 18.83 8.97 7.85
N LEU A 328 18.37 8.17 8.82
CA LEU A 328 17.75 6.86 8.57
C LEU A 328 16.39 7.01 7.86
N ALA A 329 15.60 7.99 8.25
CA ALA A 329 14.30 8.25 7.62
C ALA A 329 14.45 8.79 6.18
N VAL A 330 15.43 9.66 5.93
CA VAL A 330 15.68 10.31 4.63
C VAL A 330 16.38 9.36 3.65
N GLY A 331 17.33 8.54 4.13
CA GLY A 331 18.05 7.56 3.30
C GLY A 331 17.13 6.58 2.56
N ASP A 332 15.96 6.29 3.14
CA ASP A 332 15.05 5.26 2.64
C ASP A 332 13.86 5.81 1.84
N VAL A 333 13.67 7.13 1.65
CA VAL A 333 12.40 7.70 1.14
C VAL A 333 11.97 7.13 -0.23
N ASN A 334 12.92 6.92 -1.14
CA ASN A 334 12.57 6.37 -2.46
C ASN A 334 12.16 4.88 -2.36
N GLU A 335 12.87 4.10 -1.55
CA GLU A 335 12.51 2.70 -1.28
C GLU A 335 11.16 2.62 -0.55
N LEU A 336 10.91 3.51 0.42
CA LEU A 336 9.64 3.66 1.11
C LEU A 336 8.50 3.91 0.14
N ARG A 337 8.71 4.78 -0.85
CA ARG A 337 7.71 5.09 -1.88
C ARG A 337 7.40 3.88 -2.76
N VAL A 338 8.42 3.21 -3.30
CA VAL A 338 8.22 2.01 -4.14
C VAL A 338 7.53 0.90 -3.35
N ASN A 339 7.97 0.67 -2.11
CA ASN A 339 7.37 -0.32 -1.22
C ASN A 339 5.90 0.03 -0.88
N ALA A 340 5.60 1.31 -0.64
CA ALA A 340 4.24 1.79 -0.39
C ALA A 340 3.32 1.56 -1.59
N GLU A 341 3.78 1.85 -2.82
CA GLU A 341 3.02 1.60 -4.05
C GLU A 341 2.79 0.09 -4.28
N GLU A 342 3.80 -0.75 -4.01
CA GLU A 342 3.62 -2.21 -4.08
C GLU A 342 2.60 -2.70 -3.04
N ARG A 343 2.71 -2.24 -1.79
CA ARG A 343 1.79 -2.60 -0.71
C ARG A 343 0.38 -2.07 -1.00
N MET A 344 0.26 -0.89 -1.62
CA MET A 344 -1.00 -0.33 -2.09
C MET A 344 -1.65 -1.22 -3.13
N LEU A 345 -0.91 -1.66 -4.15
CA LEU A 345 -1.40 -2.59 -5.17
C LEU A 345 -1.95 -3.86 -4.53
N ARG A 346 -1.21 -4.45 -3.58
CA ARG A 346 -1.64 -5.66 -2.83
C ARG A 346 -2.96 -5.41 -2.10
N ILE A 347 -3.12 -4.26 -1.45
CA ILE A 347 -4.35 -3.88 -0.74
C ILE A 347 -5.53 -3.71 -1.71
N LYS A 348 -5.30 -3.05 -2.85
CA LYS A 348 -6.33 -2.80 -3.87
C LYS A 348 -6.78 -4.09 -4.56
N VAL A 349 -5.85 -4.98 -4.93
CA VAL A 349 -6.17 -6.32 -5.46
C VAL A 349 -6.96 -7.14 -4.45
N ASN A 350 -6.57 -7.13 -3.17
CA ASN A 350 -7.33 -7.79 -2.10
C ASN A 350 -8.75 -7.26 -1.99
N PHE A 351 -8.90 -5.94 -2.00
CA PHE A 351 -10.21 -5.30 -1.94
C PHE A 351 -11.07 -5.65 -3.17
N CYS A 352 -10.48 -5.70 -4.37
CA CYS A 352 -11.17 -6.12 -5.59
C CYS A 352 -11.67 -7.57 -5.48
N ILE A 353 -10.83 -8.50 -4.99
CA ILE A 353 -11.22 -9.92 -4.78
C ILE A 353 -12.35 -10.01 -3.75
N GLU A 354 -12.26 -9.29 -2.63
CA GLU A 354 -13.28 -9.26 -1.59
C GLU A 354 -14.60 -8.68 -2.13
N ALA A 355 -14.55 -7.60 -2.91
CA ALA A 355 -15.74 -6.99 -3.53
C ALA A 355 -16.39 -7.89 -4.58
N LEU A 356 -15.60 -8.58 -5.41
CA LEU A 356 -16.11 -9.57 -6.36
C LEU A 356 -16.78 -10.74 -5.63
N HIS A 357 -16.17 -11.25 -4.56
CA HIS A 357 -16.76 -12.30 -3.74
C HIS A 357 -18.09 -11.87 -3.12
N LEU A 358 -18.14 -10.68 -2.52
CA LEU A 358 -19.37 -10.10 -1.98
C LEU A 358 -20.45 -10.02 -3.08
N SER A 359 -20.09 -9.56 -4.28
CA SER A 359 -21.04 -9.44 -5.39
C SER A 359 -21.59 -10.78 -5.89
N GLU A 360 -20.81 -11.86 -5.78
CA GLU A 360 -21.26 -13.21 -6.15
C GLU A 360 -22.25 -13.76 -5.11
N GLN A 361 -21.98 -13.54 -3.82
CA GLN A 361 -22.84 -13.99 -2.72
C GLN A 361 -24.17 -13.20 -2.65
N ILE A 362 -24.15 -11.90 -3.00
CA ILE A 362 -25.33 -11.02 -2.98
C ILE A 362 -26.06 -11.02 -4.35
N SER A 363 -25.76 -11.99 -5.22
CA SER A 363 -26.38 -12.09 -6.56
C SER A 363 -27.91 -12.23 -6.56
N PHE A 364 -28.52 -12.54 -5.41
CA PHE A 364 -29.97 -12.56 -5.22
C PHE A 364 -30.62 -11.15 -5.21
N LEU A 365 -29.88 -10.06 -4.95
CA LEU A 365 -30.38 -8.67 -4.99
C LEU A 365 -30.25 -8.03 -6.40
N ASN A 366 -30.37 -8.85 -7.44
CA ASN A 366 -30.10 -8.54 -8.85
C ASN A 366 -30.88 -7.32 -9.41
N GLY A 367 -31.96 -6.89 -8.74
CA GLY A 367 -32.79 -5.74 -9.16
C GLY A 367 -32.32 -4.36 -8.67
N PHE A 368 -31.53 -4.30 -7.59
CA PHE A 368 -31.16 -3.02 -6.95
C PHE A 368 -29.68 -2.65 -7.11
N VAL A 369 -28.81 -3.62 -7.42
CA VAL A 369 -27.36 -3.41 -7.47
C VAL A 369 -26.81 -3.96 -8.78
N HIS A 370 -26.12 -3.11 -9.55
CA HIS A 370 -25.42 -3.54 -10.75
C HIS A 370 -24.34 -4.56 -10.36
N VAL A 371 -24.50 -5.81 -10.80
CA VAL A 371 -23.68 -6.93 -10.35
C VAL A 371 -22.25 -6.82 -10.89
N LEU A 372 -21.29 -6.59 -9.99
CA LEU A 372 -19.88 -6.32 -10.30
C LEU A 372 -19.19 -7.45 -11.07
N HIS A 373 -19.50 -8.71 -10.78
CA HIS A 373 -18.90 -9.86 -11.48
C HIS A 373 -19.46 -10.08 -12.90
N ARG A 374 -20.55 -9.38 -13.29
CA ARG A 374 -21.17 -9.47 -14.62
C ARG A 374 -20.92 -8.22 -15.48
N SER A 375 -20.36 -7.15 -14.92
CA SER A 375 -20.06 -5.93 -15.68
C SER A 375 -18.91 -6.20 -16.67
N GLN A 376 -19.07 -5.76 -17.91
CA GLN A 376 -17.99 -5.81 -18.89
C GLN A 376 -16.90 -4.79 -18.51
N THR A 377 -15.64 -5.20 -18.57
CA THR A 377 -14.49 -4.31 -18.39
C THR A 377 -14.19 -3.53 -19.66
N ASN A 378 -13.87 -2.25 -19.48
CA ASN A 378 -13.33 -1.43 -20.55
C ASN A 378 -12.04 -2.05 -21.11
N ASN A 379 -11.98 -2.18 -22.43
CA ASN A 379 -10.93 -2.88 -23.15
C ASN A 379 -9.88 -1.96 -23.80
N ILE A 380 -10.10 -0.64 -23.78
CA ILE A 380 -9.12 0.35 -24.19
C ILE A 380 -8.64 1.10 -22.95
N LEU A 381 -7.33 1.25 -22.81
CA LEU A 381 -6.68 2.07 -21.79
C LEU A 381 -5.73 3.06 -22.47
N VAL A 382 -5.89 4.34 -22.19
CA VAL A 382 -5.04 5.41 -22.74
C VAL A 382 -4.32 6.13 -21.60
N ILE A 383 -3.01 6.29 -21.72
CA ILE A 383 -2.13 6.92 -20.74
C ILE A 383 -1.37 8.05 -21.43
N TYR A 384 -1.57 9.29 -21.00
CA TYR A 384 -0.75 10.42 -21.44
C TYR A 384 0.52 10.53 -20.58
N LYS A 385 1.69 10.57 -21.23
CA LYS A 385 2.99 10.55 -20.56
C LYS A 385 3.27 11.84 -19.78
N ALA A 386 2.85 12.99 -20.32
CA ALA A 386 3.11 14.30 -19.75
C ALA A 386 2.15 14.67 -18.59
N GLU A 387 0.85 14.44 -18.75
CA GLU A 387 -0.18 15.05 -17.89
C GLU A 387 -0.70 14.12 -16.77
N ASN A 388 -0.16 12.89 -16.63
CA ASN A 388 -0.68 11.87 -15.70
C ASN A 388 -2.19 11.60 -15.88
N ILE A 389 -2.71 11.91 -17.07
CA ILE A 389 -4.10 11.66 -17.45
C ILE A 389 -4.18 10.24 -17.97
N VAL A 390 -5.10 9.48 -17.39
CA VAL A 390 -5.42 8.11 -17.82
C VAL A 390 -6.91 8.05 -18.00
N TYR A 391 -7.39 7.41 -19.07
CA TYR A 391 -8.81 7.11 -19.26
C TYR A 391 -8.98 5.72 -19.87
N SER A 392 -10.16 5.13 -19.67
CA SER A 392 -10.50 3.82 -20.21
C SER A 392 -11.84 3.85 -20.94
N ARG A 393 -11.96 3.05 -21.99
CA ARG A 393 -13.17 2.98 -22.82
C ARG A 393 -13.52 1.55 -23.20
N LEU A 394 -14.82 1.27 -23.31
CA LEU A 394 -15.32 0.05 -23.91
C LEU A 394 -15.54 0.26 -25.41
N MET A 395 -14.93 -0.61 -26.20
CA MET A 395 -15.15 -0.74 -27.64
C MET A 395 -15.77 -2.12 -27.92
N PRO A 396 -17.01 -2.19 -28.42
CA PRO A 396 -17.60 -3.46 -28.79
C PRO A 396 -16.82 -4.10 -29.94
N ASN A 397 -16.77 -5.43 -29.99
CA ASN A 397 -16.16 -6.22 -31.07
C ASN A 397 -14.66 -5.92 -31.32
N ILE A 398 -13.90 -5.61 -30.26
CA ILE A 398 -12.46 -5.34 -30.35
C ILE A 398 -11.69 -6.53 -30.95
N ARG A 399 -12.15 -7.75 -30.67
CA ARG A 399 -11.51 -8.98 -31.13
C ARG A 399 -11.57 -9.08 -32.65
N ASP A 400 -12.74 -8.88 -33.23
CA ASP A 400 -12.94 -8.98 -34.68
C ASP A 400 -12.18 -7.88 -35.42
N LYS A 401 -12.10 -6.68 -34.83
CA LYS A 401 -11.41 -5.53 -35.41
C LYS A 401 -9.89 -5.63 -35.37
N PHE A 402 -9.30 -6.10 -34.26
CA PHE A 402 -7.85 -5.96 -34.03
C PHE A 402 -7.11 -7.27 -33.76
N PHE A 403 -7.81 -8.31 -33.32
CA PHE A 403 -7.20 -9.59 -32.96
C PHE A 403 -7.48 -10.71 -33.99
N GLY A 404 -8.30 -10.42 -35.02
CA GLY A 404 -8.76 -11.40 -36.00
C GLY A 404 -9.86 -12.28 -35.41
N GLY A 405 -11.08 -12.16 -35.94
CA GLY A 405 -12.20 -13.02 -35.57
C GLY A 405 -11.99 -14.44 -36.10
N ASP A 406 -12.05 -15.43 -35.21
CA ASP A 406 -12.14 -16.84 -35.57
C ASP A 406 -13.63 -17.23 -35.46
N ASP A 407 -14.43 -16.75 -36.41
CA ASP A 407 -15.80 -17.23 -36.56
C ASP A 407 -15.72 -18.61 -37.20
N GLY A 408 -16.13 -19.62 -36.45
CA GLY A 408 -16.24 -21.03 -36.87
C GLY A 408 -17.28 -21.29 -37.97
N SER A 409 -17.42 -20.40 -38.95
CA SER A 409 -17.99 -20.74 -40.25
C SER A 409 -16.85 -20.98 -41.23
N GLY A 410 -16.64 -22.24 -41.57
CA GLY A 410 -15.71 -22.63 -42.63
C GLY A 410 -15.96 -21.83 -43.91
N THR A 411 -14.88 -21.64 -44.66
CA THR A 411 -14.80 -20.99 -45.98
C THR A 411 -14.85 -19.46 -46.01
N LYS A 412 -13.69 -18.81 -45.79
CA LYS A 412 -13.00 -18.03 -46.83
C LYS A 412 -11.62 -17.52 -46.36
N MET A 413 -10.71 -17.46 -47.33
CA MET A 413 -9.33 -16.94 -47.30
C MET A 413 -8.23 -17.86 -46.74
N MET A 414 -8.03 -18.99 -47.41
CA MET A 414 -6.65 -19.36 -47.77
C MET A 414 -6.13 -18.30 -48.76
N ALA A 415 -5.38 -17.31 -48.27
CA ALA A 415 -4.32 -16.59 -49.00
C ALA A 415 -3.80 -15.39 -48.19
N SER A 416 -3.22 -15.66 -47.03
CA SER A 416 -2.05 -14.88 -46.59
C SER A 416 -1.28 -15.75 -45.61
N ALA A 417 -0.05 -16.08 -45.98
CA ALA A 417 0.94 -16.67 -45.10
C ALA A 417 0.95 -15.95 -43.74
N PRO A 418 1.33 -16.62 -42.63
CA PRO A 418 1.47 -15.96 -41.34
C PRO A 418 2.33 -14.71 -41.55
N ALA A 419 1.75 -13.54 -41.26
CA ALA A 419 2.48 -12.28 -41.32
C ALA A 419 3.76 -12.49 -40.51
N VAL A 420 4.88 -12.45 -41.22
CA VAL A 420 6.20 -12.71 -40.67
C VAL A 420 6.36 -11.81 -39.47
N ARG A 421 6.53 -12.45 -38.31
CA ARG A 421 6.90 -11.87 -37.02
C ARG A 421 8.10 -10.95 -37.23
N ARG A 422 7.87 -9.67 -37.57
CA ARG A 422 8.93 -8.68 -37.69
C ARG A 422 9.26 -8.16 -36.29
N GLU A 423 9.75 -9.06 -35.45
CA GLU A 423 10.59 -8.65 -34.33
C GLU A 423 11.79 -7.92 -34.95
N ARG A 424 12.02 -6.66 -34.57
CA ARG A 424 13.26 -5.99 -34.93
C ARG A 424 14.36 -6.63 -34.10
N VAL A 425 14.96 -7.67 -34.67
CA VAL A 425 16.14 -8.32 -34.13
C VAL A 425 17.33 -7.48 -34.58
N TYR A 426 17.96 -6.81 -33.63
CA TYR A 426 19.23 -6.14 -33.87
C TYR A 426 20.34 -7.11 -33.53
N ASP A 427 21.13 -7.47 -34.54
CA ASP A 427 22.35 -8.23 -34.34
C ASP A 427 23.50 -7.24 -34.08
N VAL A 428 23.87 -7.10 -32.81
CA VAL A 428 25.09 -6.38 -32.47
C VAL A 428 26.24 -7.38 -32.54
N VAL A 429 26.94 -7.36 -33.67
CA VAL A 429 28.15 -8.17 -33.91
C VAL A 429 29.37 -7.34 -33.52
N ILE A 430 30.00 -7.69 -32.41
CA ILE A 430 31.27 -7.06 -32.02
C ILE A 430 32.39 -7.79 -32.76
N ASN A 431 32.93 -7.12 -33.79
CA ASN A 431 33.93 -7.71 -34.69
C ASN A 431 35.25 -8.02 -33.96
N SER A 432 35.96 -9.05 -34.44
CA SER A 432 37.10 -9.70 -33.78
C SER A 432 38.36 -8.84 -33.62
N THR A 433 38.41 -7.66 -34.25
CA THR A 433 39.61 -6.81 -34.27
C THR A 433 39.71 -5.81 -33.12
N SER A 434 38.60 -5.46 -32.45
CA SER A 434 38.61 -4.49 -31.34
C SER A 434 38.01 -5.00 -30.01
N GLY A 435 37.11 -5.99 -30.02
CA GLY A 435 36.59 -6.68 -28.82
C GLY A 435 35.89 -5.77 -27.78
N LEU A 436 35.05 -6.34 -26.92
CA LEU A 436 34.52 -5.62 -25.75
C LEU A 436 35.49 -5.82 -24.58
N LYS A 437 36.10 -4.73 -24.08
CA LYS A 437 37.02 -4.78 -22.92
C LYS A 437 36.28 -4.32 -21.67
N LEU A 438 36.00 -5.27 -20.78
CA LEU A 438 35.45 -5.00 -19.46
C LEU A 438 36.59 -4.96 -18.45
N ARG A 439 36.80 -3.78 -17.85
CA ARG A 439 37.74 -3.60 -16.74
C ARG A 439 36.98 -3.75 -15.44
N LYS A 440 37.24 -4.84 -14.71
CA LYS A 440 36.72 -5.01 -13.35
C LYS A 440 37.79 -4.50 -12.38
N GLU A 441 37.45 -3.44 -11.66
CA GLU A 441 38.29 -2.94 -10.56
C GLU A 441 37.91 -3.68 -9.28
N GLN A 442 38.89 -4.36 -8.68
CA GLN A 442 38.77 -4.96 -7.35
C GLN A 442 39.48 -4.05 -6.35
N SER A 443 38.97 -4.01 -5.11
CA SER A 443 39.53 -3.20 -4.01
C SER A 443 41.00 -3.50 -3.68
N THR A 444 41.53 -4.63 -4.15
CA THR A 444 42.93 -5.03 -3.99
C THR A 444 43.78 -4.65 -5.21
N ASN A 445 43.95 -3.35 -5.52
CA ASN A 445 44.94 -2.75 -6.45
C ASN A 445 45.33 -3.51 -7.76
N ARG A 446 44.48 -4.42 -8.24
CA ARG A 446 44.68 -5.25 -9.43
C ARG A 446 43.43 -5.11 -10.26
N ALA A 447 43.57 -4.46 -11.41
CA ALA A 447 42.53 -4.43 -12.43
C ALA A 447 42.61 -5.71 -13.26
N THR A 448 41.50 -6.44 -13.38
CA THR A 448 41.39 -7.57 -14.31
C THR A 448 40.69 -7.07 -15.57
N LEU A 449 41.38 -7.18 -16.70
CA LEU A 449 40.85 -6.84 -18.02
C LEU A 449 40.29 -8.12 -18.65
N MET A 450 38.99 -8.16 -18.88
CA MET A 450 38.33 -9.25 -19.59
C MET A 450 38.02 -8.79 -21.00
N SER A 451 38.63 -9.42 -22.01
CA SER A 451 38.34 -9.16 -23.42
C SER A 451 37.39 -10.23 -23.93
N ILE A 452 36.19 -9.82 -24.34
CA ILE A 452 35.24 -10.71 -24.99
C ILE A 452 35.43 -10.55 -26.49
N ASN A 453 35.99 -11.58 -27.13
CA ASN A 453 36.24 -11.61 -28.58
C ASN A 453 35.16 -12.47 -29.26
N GLY A 454 34.38 -11.86 -30.15
CA GLY A 454 33.34 -12.57 -30.90
C GLY A 454 32.11 -12.87 -30.06
N CYS A 455 31.37 -11.83 -29.67
CA CYS A 455 30.06 -11.97 -29.04
C CYS A 455 28.99 -11.35 -29.93
N THR A 456 27.94 -12.11 -30.21
CA THR A 456 26.72 -11.66 -30.87
C THR A 456 25.64 -11.44 -29.82
N PHE A 457 25.20 -10.19 -29.67
CA PHE A 457 24.02 -9.89 -28.86
C PHE A 457 22.80 -9.82 -29.78
N HIS A 458 21.82 -10.68 -29.54
CA HIS A 458 20.50 -10.56 -30.14
C HIS A 458 19.65 -9.65 -29.25
N LEU A 459 19.50 -8.39 -29.66
CA LEU A 459 18.58 -7.45 -29.01
C LEU A 459 17.23 -7.54 -29.73
N VAL A 460 16.24 -8.08 -29.03
CA VAL A 460 14.84 -8.03 -29.48
C VAL A 460 14.20 -6.84 -28.81
N GLU A 461 13.92 -5.79 -29.60
CA GLU A 461 13.17 -4.63 -29.13
C GLU A 461 11.73 -5.08 -28.90
N SER A 462 11.40 -5.36 -27.64
CA SER A 462 10.05 -5.68 -27.19
C SER A 462 9.59 -4.59 -26.22
N THR A 463 8.32 -4.25 -26.29
CA THR A 463 7.69 -3.37 -25.30
C THR A 463 7.77 -4.02 -23.91
N PRO A 464 7.78 -3.23 -22.82
CA PRO A 464 7.88 -3.79 -21.47
C PRO A 464 6.76 -4.83 -21.23
N GLY A 465 7.15 -6.11 -21.17
CA GLY A 465 6.23 -7.23 -20.89
C GLY A 465 6.05 -8.25 -22.02
N GLY A 466 6.55 -8.00 -23.24
CA GLY A 466 6.38 -8.92 -24.37
C GLY A 466 5.02 -8.78 -25.09
N ILE A 467 4.37 -7.63 -24.94
CA ILE A 467 3.07 -7.31 -25.56
C ILE A 467 3.30 -6.95 -27.03
N ARG A 468 2.42 -7.42 -27.91
CA ARG A 468 2.55 -7.18 -29.35
C ARG A 468 2.31 -5.69 -29.68
N PRO A 469 3.24 -5.01 -30.39
CA PRO A 469 2.99 -3.67 -30.86
C PRO A 469 1.95 -3.68 -31.99
N MET A 470 1.17 -2.61 -32.06
CA MET A 470 0.11 -2.48 -33.06
C MET A 470 0.66 -2.06 -34.43
N GLU A 471 0.11 -2.61 -35.51
CA GLU A 471 0.49 -2.23 -36.88
C GLU A 471 -0.15 -0.89 -37.30
N SER A 472 0.60 -0.07 -38.04
CA SER A 472 0.28 1.33 -38.37
C SER A 472 -1.04 1.54 -39.10
N ALA A 473 -1.54 0.55 -39.84
CA ALA A 473 -2.78 0.65 -40.60
C ALA A 473 -4.04 0.80 -39.72
N ASN A 474 -3.97 0.36 -38.47
CA ASN A 474 -5.11 0.36 -37.53
C ASN A 474 -5.15 1.60 -36.61
N VAL A 475 -4.14 2.47 -36.69
CA VAL A 475 -3.86 3.56 -35.73
C VAL A 475 -4.75 4.79 -35.93
N THR A 476 -5.22 5.03 -37.16
CA THR A 476 -5.98 6.26 -37.49
C THR A 476 -7.31 6.39 -36.73
N GLU A 477 -8.00 5.28 -36.44
CA GLU A 477 -9.18 5.29 -35.55
C GLU A 477 -8.81 5.61 -34.09
N LEU A 478 -7.65 5.14 -33.61
CA LEU A 478 -7.19 5.32 -32.23
C LEU A 478 -6.74 6.77 -31.96
N ASP A 479 -6.22 7.46 -32.96
CA ASP A 479 -5.84 8.88 -32.81
C ASP A 479 -7.03 9.81 -32.60
N THR A 480 -8.22 9.40 -33.06
CA THR A 480 -9.46 10.15 -32.83
C THR A 480 -10.08 9.92 -31.45
N LEU A 481 -9.51 9.03 -30.63
CA LEU A 481 -10.00 8.78 -29.28
C LEU A 481 -9.74 10.00 -28.39
N ARG A 482 -10.80 10.77 -28.16
CA ARG A 482 -10.84 11.83 -27.15
C ARG A 482 -11.27 11.29 -25.79
N ASP A 483 -10.83 11.97 -24.75
CA ASP A 483 -11.35 11.77 -23.40
C ASP A 483 -12.85 12.04 -23.39
N THR A 484 -13.62 10.97 -23.16
CA THR A 484 -15.09 10.99 -23.08
C THR A 484 -15.56 10.69 -21.66
N GLU A 485 -14.65 10.70 -20.68
CA GLU A 485 -15.03 10.34 -19.33
C GLU A 485 -15.76 11.47 -18.60
N ASN A 486 -16.90 11.09 -18.02
CA ASN A 486 -17.65 11.94 -17.12
C ASN A 486 -16.80 12.33 -15.90
N LEU A 487 -17.04 13.53 -15.34
CA LEU A 487 -16.38 14.02 -14.14
C LEU A 487 -16.43 13.03 -12.97
N TRP A 488 -17.55 12.30 -12.84
CA TRP A 488 -17.68 11.24 -11.83
C TRP A 488 -16.64 10.13 -12.01
N ARG A 489 -16.38 9.68 -13.24
CA ARG A 489 -15.39 8.62 -13.51
C ARG A 489 -13.97 9.10 -13.23
N LYS A 490 -13.68 10.36 -13.56
CA LYS A 490 -12.41 11.02 -13.18
C LYS A 490 -12.24 11.08 -11.67
N PHE A 491 -13.30 11.41 -10.93
CA PHE A 491 -13.29 11.39 -9.46
C PHE A 491 -13.10 9.98 -8.90
N GLN A 492 -13.77 8.95 -9.44
CA GLN A 492 -13.57 7.56 -9.04
C GLN A 492 -12.11 7.12 -9.24
N ARG A 493 -11.49 7.50 -10.37
CA ARG A 493 -10.09 7.19 -10.67
C ARG A 493 -9.15 7.92 -9.73
N TRP A 494 -9.39 9.20 -9.49
CA TRP A 494 -8.64 9.94 -8.48
C TRP A 494 -8.76 9.25 -7.12
N LEU A 495 -9.95 8.86 -6.68
CA LEU A 495 -10.15 8.32 -5.34
C LEU A 495 -9.54 6.92 -5.11
N ILE A 496 -9.76 5.94 -5.99
CA ILE A 496 -9.35 4.55 -5.75
C ILE A 496 -8.53 3.93 -6.89
N GLY A 497 -8.39 4.63 -8.01
CA GLY A 497 -7.71 4.15 -9.20
C GLY A 497 -6.24 3.81 -8.96
N LEU A 498 -5.67 3.00 -9.84
CA LEU A 498 -4.26 2.61 -9.78
C LEU A 498 -3.34 3.75 -10.23
N ASN A 499 -2.16 3.85 -9.62
CA ASN A 499 -1.11 4.76 -10.06
C ASN A 499 -0.33 4.10 -11.21
N TRP A 500 -0.81 4.29 -12.44
CA TRP A 500 -0.22 3.67 -13.63
C TRP A 500 1.23 4.04 -13.84
N LYS A 501 1.62 5.29 -13.52
CA LYS A 501 3.00 5.76 -13.67
C LYS A 501 3.97 4.93 -12.81
N ALA A 502 3.60 4.73 -11.55
CA ALA A 502 4.39 3.95 -10.60
C ALA A 502 4.34 2.43 -10.82
N LEU A 503 3.41 1.93 -11.64
CA LEU A 503 3.24 0.48 -11.87
C LEU A 503 3.84 0.01 -13.20
N LEU A 504 3.86 0.87 -14.22
CA LEU A 504 4.35 0.53 -15.56
C LEU A 504 5.72 1.11 -15.88
N PHE A 505 6.10 2.24 -15.26
CA PHE A 505 7.37 2.94 -15.56
C PHE A 505 8.34 2.98 -14.36
N ALA A 506 8.13 2.11 -13.36
CA ALA A 506 8.96 2.01 -12.16
C ALA A 506 9.97 0.87 -12.21
#